data_AF-X1GVL1-F1
#
_entry.id   AF-X1GVL1-F1
#
_cell.length_a   1.000
_cell.length_b   1.000
_cell.length_c   1.000
_cell.angle_alpha   90.00
_cell.angle_beta   90.00
_cell.angle_gamma   90.00
#
_symmetry.space_group_name_H-M   'P 1'
#
loop_
_entity.id
_entity.type
_entity.pdbx_description
1 polymer ?
#
loop_
_entity_poly.entity_id
_entity_poly.type
_entity_poly.pdbx_seq_one_letter_code
_entity_poly.pdbx_strand_id
1 'polypeptide(L)'
;LGFGDAGVSTGTILREYWTGIEGAAVSNLTSSPDFPDNPSGSDYLTSFEAPTDWADYYGTYVRGYLHPPTSGDYTFWIASDDASELWLSTDDNPDNAVLIASVAGWCQSRDWDNQTGSDNPNQESAPISLTGGQKYYIEALQKEGGGGDNLAVAWEGPSFGRDVIGGQHLSPWTGGVINTDVQEDMLGINASLWVRLEFHLEEGAPDLFDILTLRMKYEDGFVAYLNGQKVAERNAPGSLYWNSTADSDRPIEDSSVFENINLMAFLGLLQSRPAKNVLAIHGLNDSKDDDEFLVLPDLIAACFCAPAVENGVTIFSSAEPAPRACSLSWWNHFQPSGSTRL
;
A
#
# COMPACT_ATOMS: atom_id res chain seq x y z
N LEU A 1 -19.29 -4.99 -25.85
CA LEU A 1 -19.53 -4.02 -24.75
C LEU A 1 -18.36 -4.23 -23.81
N GLY A 2 -17.40 -3.31 -23.84
CA GLY A 2 -16.12 -3.45 -23.15
C GLY A 2 -16.32 -3.53 -21.65
N PHE A 3 -15.62 -4.46 -21.02
CA PHE A 3 -15.48 -4.48 -19.57
C PHE A 3 -14.54 -3.34 -19.20
N GLY A 4 -15.10 -2.31 -18.57
CA GLY A 4 -14.33 -1.25 -17.94
C GLY A 4 -13.55 -1.83 -16.77
N ASP A 5 -12.29 -1.45 -16.71
CA ASP A 5 -11.39 -1.68 -15.58
C ASP A 5 -12.11 -1.31 -14.27
N ALA A 6 -12.05 -2.21 -13.29
CA ALA A 6 -12.68 -2.00 -11.99
C ALA A 6 -11.89 -0.88 -11.30
N GLY A 7 -12.42 0.34 -11.40
CA GLY A 7 -11.76 1.57 -10.96
C GLY A 7 -11.16 1.42 -9.56
N VAL A 8 -9.85 1.64 -9.49
CA VAL A 8 -9.14 1.93 -8.24
C VAL A 8 -9.90 3.08 -7.59
N SER A 9 -10.52 2.84 -6.43
CA SER A 9 -11.35 3.84 -5.78
C SER A 9 -10.48 5.02 -5.35
N THR A 10 -10.56 6.12 -6.09
CA THR A 10 -10.03 7.41 -5.64
C THR A 10 -10.70 7.79 -4.32
N GLY A 11 -9.96 8.37 -3.39
CA GLY A 11 -10.51 8.86 -2.14
C GLY A 11 -9.47 9.04 -1.03
N THR A 12 -8.31 8.38 -1.16
CA THR A 12 -7.25 8.41 -0.15
C THR A 12 -5.84 8.28 -0.76
N ILE A 13 -4.82 8.58 0.04
CA ILE A 13 -3.41 8.28 -0.23
C ILE A 13 -2.77 7.60 1.00
N LEU A 14 -1.82 6.68 0.78
CA LEU A 14 -1.15 5.96 1.87
C LEU A 14 -0.12 6.89 2.53
N ARG A 15 -0.13 6.95 3.86
CA ARG A 15 0.94 7.53 4.67
C ARG A 15 1.53 6.44 5.56
N GLU A 16 2.84 6.30 5.51
CA GLU A 16 3.65 5.49 6.40
C GLU A 16 4.55 6.40 7.23
N TYR A 17 4.83 6.03 8.48
CA TYR A 17 5.65 6.86 9.38
C TYR A 17 6.59 6.03 10.25
N TRP A 18 7.74 6.61 10.58
CA TRP A 18 8.77 6.02 11.42
C TRP A 18 9.10 6.97 12.57
N THR A 19 8.82 6.53 13.80
CA THR A 19 9.10 7.32 15.02
C THR A 19 10.49 7.03 15.58
N GLY A 20 11.09 7.98 16.29
CA GLY A 20 12.39 7.81 16.93
C GLY A 20 13.59 7.96 16.00
N ILE A 21 13.42 8.65 14.86
CA ILE A 21 14.50 8.99 13.94
C ILE A 21 14.98 10.40 14.26
N GLU A 22 16.24 10.54 14.71
CA GLU A 22 16.84 11.85 14.98
C GLU A 22 17.24 12.60 13.70
N GLY A 23 17.46 13.91 13.82
CA GLY A 23 17.83 14.80 12.72
C GLY A 23 16.63 15.32 11.92
N ALA A 24 16.88 16.30 11.06
CA ALA A 24 15.84 17.02 10.31
C ALA A 24 15.97 16.86 8.78
N ALA A 25 16.99 16.14 8.29
CA ALA A 25 17.17 15.93 6.86
C ALA A 25 16.39 14.68 6.40
N VAL A 26 15.80 14.72 5.21
CA VAL A 26 15.14 13.54 4.59
C VAL A 26 16.09 12.34 4.54
N SER A 27 17.40 12.56 4.37
CA SER A 27 18.41 11.49 4.43
C SER A 27 18.49 10.77 5.77
N ASN A 28 18.06 11.38 6.89
CA ASN A 28 17.94 10.69 8.17
C ASN A 28 16.85 9.61 8.15
N LEU A 29 15.73 9.87 7.44
CA LEU A 29 14.68 8.87 7.22
C LEU A 29 15.17 7.79 6.26
N THR A 30 15.67 8.17 5.08
CA THR A 30 15.99 7.21 4.01
C THR A 30 17.21 6.35 4.27
N SER A 31 18.07 6.73 5.24
CA SER A 31 19.18 5.89 5.70
C SER A 31 18.85 5.06 6.95
N SER A 32 17.63 5.17 7.49
CA SER A 32 17.17 4.32 8.58
C SER A 32 17.12 2.86 8.14
N PRO A 33 17.60 1.89 8.93
CA PRO A 33 17.55 0.47 8.58
C PRO A 33 16.12 -0.08 8.44
N ASP A 34 15.14 0.61 9.02
CA ASP A 34 13.74 0.23 8.96
C ASP A 34 13.00 0.84 7.75
N PHE A 35 13.63 1.76 7.02
CA PHE A 35 13.03 2.38 5.84
C PHE A 35 13.42 1.61 4.56
N PRO A 36 12.50 1.34 3.61
CA PRO A 36 11.07 1.67 3.64
C PRO A 36 10.17 0.54 4.19
N ASP A 37 10.72 -0.61 4.58
CA ASP A 37 9.93 -1.84 4.71
C ASP A 37 9.31 -2.06 6.10
N ASN A 38 9.75 -1.35 7.13
CA ASN A 38 9.34 -1.55 8.52
C ASN A 38 8.85 -0.24 9.18
N PRO A 39 7.77 0.39 8.70
CA PRO A 39 7.22 1.58 9.35
C PRO A 39 6.74 1.31 10.78
N SER A 40 6.82 2.33 11.64
CA SER A 40 6.22 2.29 12.98
C SER A 40 4.70 2.24 12.94
N GLY A 41 4.11 2.77 11.87
CA GLY A 41 2.69 2.63 11.57
C GLY A 41 2.32 3.28 10.24
N SER A 42 1.04 3.19 9.90
CA SER A 42 0.50 3.73 8.66
C SER A 42 -0.96 4.14 8.82
N ASP A 43 -1.40 5.06 7.98
CA ASP A 43 -2.80 5.45 7.81
C ASP A 43 -3.08 5.94 6.38
N TYR A 44 -4.32 6.34 6.14
CA TYR A 44 -4.80 6.77 4.82
C TYR A 44 -5.36 8.18 4.94
N LEU A 45 -4.75 9.11 4.23
CA LEU A 45 -5.13 10.52 4.24
C LEU A 45 -6.21 10.78 3.18
N THR A 46 -7.20 11.62 3.48
CA THR A 46 -8.25 12.02 2.52
C THR A 46 -7.86 13.22 1.65
N SER A 47 -6.63 13.70 1.80
CA SER A 47 -5.97 14.73 1.01
C SER A 47 -4.46 14.50 1.12
N PHE A 48 -3.67 15.10 0.23
CA PHE A 48 -2.20 15.03 0.31
C PHE A 48 -1.66 15.99 1.38
N GLU A 49 -2.09 15.77 2.62
CA GLU A 49 -1.77 16.60 3.79
C GLU A 49 -1.75 15.75 5.05
N ALA A 50 -0.61 15.70 5.72
CA ALA A 50 -0.42 15.01 6.98
C ALA A 50 -0.98 15.84 8.16
N PRO A 51 -1.21 15.22 9.33
CA PRO A 51 -1.51 15.94 10.56
C PRO A 51 -0.46 17.02 10.88
N THR A 52 -0.88 18.04 11.62
CA THR A 52 0.00 19.12 12.11
C THR A 52 0.23 18.94 13.60
N ASP A 53 1.44 19.26 14.07
CA ASP A 53 1.87 19.15 15.48
C ASP A 53 1.58 17.76 16.06
N TRP A 54 1.87 16.72 15.29
CA TRP A 54 1.59 15.33 15.61
C TRP A 54 2.67 14.67 16.48
N ALA A 55 3.96 14.90 16.19
CA ALA A 55 5.07 14.22 16.87
C ALA A 55 6.42 14.93 16.65
N ASP A 56 7.42 14.58 17.46
CA ASP A 56 8.82 14.94 17.22
C ASP A 56 9.64 13.70 16.79
N TYR A 57 10.79 13.92 16.16
CA TYR A 57 11.79 12.91 15.81
C TYR A 57 11.20 11.76 14.99
N TYR A 58 10.49 12.08 13.92
CA TYR A 58 9.89 11.09 13.04
C TYR A 58 10.18 11.39 11.56
N GLY A 59 9.84 10.45 10.70
CA GLY A 59 9.76 10.67 9.27
C GLY A 59 8.44 10.14 8.73
N THR A 60 7.98 10.76 7.64
CA THR A 60 6.75 10.42 6.93
C THR A 60 7.05 10.12 5.48
N TYR A 61 6.38 9.11 4.94
CA TYR A 61 6.37 8.76 3.55
C TYR A 61 4.92 8.66 3.07
N VAL A 62 4.46 9.63 2.31
CA VAL A 62 3.13 9.64 1.71
C VAL A 62 3.27 9.23 0.25
N ARG A 63 2.61 8.16 -0.18
CA ARG A 63 2.75 7.64 -1.55
C ARG A 63 1.47 7.05 -2.11
N GLY A 64 1.34 7.13 -3.43
CA GLY A 64 0.20 6.59 -4.15
C GLY A 64 0.17 7.06 -5.58
N TYR A 65 -1.04 7.30 -6.09
CA TYR A 65 -1.22 7.72 -7.46
C TYR A 65 -2.10 8.95 -7.57
N LEU A 66 -1.68 9.86 -8.45
CA LEU A 66 -2.40 11.04 -8.87
C LEU A 66 -3.27 10.74 -10.10
N HIS A 67 -4.47 11.30 -10.11
CA HIS A 67 -5.45 11.20 -11.19
C HIS A 67 -5.85 12.62 -11.65
N PRO A 68 -5.12 13.21 -12.61
CA PRO A 68 -5.43 14.54 -13.14
C PRO A 68 -6.82 14.56 -13.80
N PRO A 69 -7.69 15.53 -13.49
CA PRO A 69 -9.04 15.56 -14.06
C PRO A 69 -9.09 15.95 -15.55
N THR A 70 -8.08 16.68 -16.04
CA THR A 70 -8.02 17.19 -17.41
C THR A 70 -6.60 17.14 -17.93
N SER A 71 -6.40 17.04 -19.25
CA SER A 71 -5.06 17.18 -19.81
C SER A 71 -4.60 18.64 -19.80
N GLY A 72 -3.32 18.85 -19.50
CA GLY A 72 -2.66 20.16 -19.59
C GLY A 72 -1.50 20.27 -18.61
N ASP A 73 -1.03 21.49 -18.40
CA ASP A 73 0.10 21.75 -17.51
C ASP A 73 -0.39 21.91 -16.07
N TYR A 74 0.33 21.25 -15.16
CA TYR A 74 0.11 21.29 -13.72
C TYR A 74 1.37 21.81 -13.03
N THR A 75 1.20 22.66 -12.03
CA THR A 75 2.29 23.08 -11.13
C THR A 75 2.02 22.53 -9.74
N PHE A 76 3.05 22.09 -9.05
CA PHE A 76 2.97 21.49 -7.71
C PHE A 76 3.75 22.31 -6.70
N TRP A 77 3.27 22.31 -5.45
CA TRP A 77 3.94 22.92 -4.32
C TRP A 77 3.98 21.95 -3.15
N ILE A 78 5.04 22.03 -2.33
CA ILE A 78 5.17 21.29 -1.08
C ILE A 78 5.46 22.25 0.07
N ALA A 79 4.87 22.02 1.24
CA ALA A 79 5.12 22.78 2.46
C ALA A 79 5.31 21.82 3.62
N SER A 80 6.40 21.96 4.37
CA SER A 80 6.71 21.07 5.48
C SER A 80 7.49 21.75 6.60
N ASP A 81 7.38 21.19 7.79
CA ASP A 81 8.23 21.45 8.94
C ASP A 81 8.65 20.08 9.48
N ASP A 82 9.92 19.68 9.53
CA ASP A 82 11.10 20.23 8.85
C ASP A 82 11.16 19.81 7.34
N ALA A 83 12.24 19.18 6.88
CA ALA A 83 12.59 19.05 5.47
C ALA A 83 11.71 18.03 4.73
N SER A 84 11.45 18.29 3.45
CA SER A 84 10.68 17.38 2.61
C SER A 84 11.12 17.37 1.14
N GLU A 85 10.72 16.31 0.46
CA GLU A 85 10.95 16.09 -0.96
C GLU A 85 9.64 15.58 -1.60
N LEU A 86 9.25 16.15 -2.75
CA LEU A 86 8.10 15.73 -3.56
C LEU A 86 8.60 15.12 -4.86
N TRP A 87 8.18 13.90 -5.15
CA TRP A 87 8.53 13.18 -6.36
C TRP A 87 7.29 12.83 -7.17
N LEU A 88 7.42 12.90 -8.49
CA LEU A 88 6.36 12.55 -9.43
C LEU A 88 6.94 11.72 -10.58
N SER A 89 6.25 10.63 -10.92
CA SER A 89 6.58 9.80 -12.06
C SER A 89 5.98 10.33 -13.37
N THR A 90 6.61 9.95 -14.48
CA THR A 90 6.08 10.20 -15.83
C THR A 90 4.93 9.26 -16.20
N ASP A 91 4.71 8.21 -15.41
CA ASP A 91 3.63 7.21 -15.55
C ASP A 91 3.26 6.64 -14.17
N ASP A 92 2.62 5.46 -14.13
CA ASP A 92 2.30 4.78 -12.88
C ASP A 92 3.41 3.89 -12.31
N ASN A 93 4.60 3.86 -12.92
CA ASN A 93 5.75 3.16 -12.37
C ASN A 93 6.50 4.07 -11.39
N PRO A 94 6.67 3.71 -10.11
CA PRO A 94 7.48 4.48 -9.17
C PRO A 94 8.94 4.65 -9.58
N ASP A 95 9.51 3.70 -10.34
CA ASP A 95 10.92 3.77 -10.77
C ASP A 95 11.21 4.96 -11.69
N ASN A 96 10.17 5.52 -12.30
CA ASN A 96 10.24 6.69 -13.17
C ASN A 96 10.04 8.01 -12.41
N ALA A 97 9.90 7.97 -11.07
CA ALA A 97 9.72 9.16 -10.24
C ALA A 97 10.98 10.04 -10.22
N VAL A 98 10.76 11.35 -10.34
CA VAL A 98 11.81 12.37 -10.24
C VAL A 98 11.42 13.43 -9.22
N LEU A 99 12.40 14.02 -8.54
CA LEU A 99 12.19 15.11 -7.61
C LEU A 99 11.68 16.35 -8.37
N ILE A 100 10.53 16.88 -7.96
CA ILE A 100 9.90 18.03 -8.60
C ILE A 100 9.81 19.26 -7.70
N ALA A 101 9.82 19.09 -6.38
CA ALA A 101 9.84 20.19 -5.40
C ALA A 101 10.43 19.72 -4.07
N SER A 102 10.94 20.63 -3.24
CA SER A 102 11.46 20.33 -1.91
C SER A 102 11.47 21.52 -0.96
N VAL A 103 11.43 21.22 0.33
CA VAL A 103 11.66 22.14 1.44
C VAL A 103 12.92 21.67 2.18
N ALA A 104 13.91 22.53 2.34
CA ALA A 104 15.21 22.15 2.90
C ALA A 104 15.30 22.34 4.42
N GLY A 105 14.49 23.25 4.97
CA GLY A 105 14.36 23.49 6.39
C GLY A 105 12.91 23.31 6.79
N TRP A 106 12.24 24.39 7.17
CA TRP A 106 10.84 24.37 7.55
C TRP A 106 10.07 25.56 6.96
N CYS A 107 8.75 25.45 6.88
CA CYS A 107 7.81 26.55 6.68
C CYS A 107 6.48 26.19 7.37
N GLN A 108 5.66 27.20 7.67
CA GLN A 108 4.33 26.97 8.23
C GLN A 108 3.45 26.13 7.30
N SER A 109 2.47 25.44 7.88
CA SER A 109 1.49 24.67 7.13
C SER A 109 0.85 25.48 6.00
N ARG A 110 0.92 24.90 4.79
CA ARG A 110 0.40 25.48 3.53
C ARG A 110 1.03 26.82 3.11
N ASP A 111 2.26 27.11 3.53
CA ASP A 111 3.02 28.25 3.01
C ASP A 111 3.65 27.93 1.64
N TRP A 112 2.89 28.21 0.58
CA TRP A 112 3.30 27.94 -0.80
C TRP A 112 4.24 29.00 -1.39
N ASP A 113 4.39 30.15 -0.75
CA ASP A 113 5.05 31.33 -1.33
C ASP A 113 6.33 31.75 -0.58
N ASN A 114 6.92 30.83 0.18
CA ASN A 114 8.18 30.98 0.93
C ASN A 114 8.14 32.23 1.84
N GLN A 115 7.03 32.39 2.58
CA GLN A 115 6.77 33.57 3.42
C GLN A 115 7.20 33.38 4.88
N THR A 116 7.42 32.14 5.30
CA THR A 116 7.68 31.74 6.67
C THR A 116 8.79 30.70 6.74
N GLY A 117 9.44 30.64 7.89
CA GLY A 117 10.48 29.64 8.16
C GLY A 117 11.79 29.88 7.43
N SER A 118 12.35 28.80 6.90
CA SER A 118 13.60 28.76 6.16
C SER A 118 13.43 29.29 4.73
N ASP A 119 14.54 29.65 4.07
CA ASP A 119 14.49 30.00 2.65
C ASP A 119 14.34 28.72 1.81
N ASN A 120 13.14 28.51 1.24
CA ASN A 120 12.76 27.31 0.49
C ASN A 120 12.49 27.64 -1.00
N PRO A 121 13.52 27.99 -1.80
CA PRO A 121 13.32 28.41 -3.19
C PRO A 121 12.84 27.29 -4.13
N ASN A 122 12.86 26.03 -3.68
CA ASN A 122 12.54 24.85 -4.50
C ASN A 122 11.18 24.24 -4.14
N GLN A 123 10.35 24.92 -3.36
CA GLN A 123 9.06 24.37 -2.91
C GLN A 123 7.97 24.39 -3.99
N GLU A 124 8.27 24.94 -5.17
CA GLU A 124 7.43 24.98 -6.38
C GLU A 124 8.09 24.20 -7.51
N SER A 125 7.32 23.38 -8.21
CA SER A 125 7.79 22.68 -9.41
C SER A 125 7.77 23.57 -10.65
N ALA A 126 8.54 23.19 -11.68
CA ALA A 126 8.21 23.65 -13.02
C ALA A 126 6.82 23.12 -13.45
N PRO A 127 6.15 23.74 -14.44
CA PRO A 127 4.93 23.18 -15.02
C PRO A 127 5.21 21.80 -15.65
N ILE A 128 4.35 20.82 -15.36
CA ILE A 128 4.45 19.43 -15.82
C ILE A 128 3.19 19.10 -16.61
N SER A 129 3.35 18.67 -17.87
CA SER A 129 2.23 18.28 -18.71
C SER A 129 1.71 16.89 -18.34
N LEU A 130 0.46 16.81 -17.90
CA LEU A 130 -0.21 15.56 -17.54
C LEU A 130 -1.43 15.31 -18.45
N THR A 131 -1.78 14.03 -18.61
CA THR A 131 -2.97 13.62 -19.37
C THR A 131 -4.13 13.34 -18.42
N GLY A 132 -5.29 13.95 -18.68
CA GLY A 132 -6.49 13.74 -17.87
C GLY A 132 -6.94 12.29 -17.89
N GLY A 133 -7.26 11.76 -16.71
CA GLY A 133 -7.67 10.36 -16.52
C GLY A 133 -6.53 9.33 -16.57
N GLN A 134 -5.29 9.75 -16.86
CA GLN A 134 -4.11 8.91 -16.69
C GLN A 134 -3.70 8.88 -15.22
N LYS A 135 -3.21 7.73 -14.76
CA LYS A 135 -2.70 7.52 -13.41
C LYS A 135 -1.18 7.76 -13.40
N TYR A 136 -0.68 8.49 -12.41
CA TYR A 136 0.74 8.80 -12.22
C TYR A 136 1.19 8.50 -10.80
N TYR A 137 2.34 7.86 -10.60
CA TYR A 137 2.88 7.65 -9.26
C TYR A 137 3.36 8.98 -8.67
N ILE A 138 3.01 9.25 -7.41
CA ILE A 138 3.39 10.45 -6.67
C ILE A 138 3.74 10.09 -5.23
N GLU A 139 4.78 10.72 -4.70
CA GLU A 139 5.20 10.52 -3.32
C GLU A 139 5.80 11.77 -2.70
N ALA A 140 5.68 11.90 -1.37
CA ALA A 140 6.39 12.89 -0.60
C ALA A 140 7.06 12.24 0.62
N LEU A 141 8.32 12.60 0.84
CA LEU A 141 9.08 12.27 2.03
C LEU A 141 9.17 13.51 2.91
N GLN A 142 8.99 13.36 4.22
CA GLN A 142 9.22 14.41 5.20
C GLN A 142 10.01 13.86 6.38
N LYS A 143 10.89 14.69 6.93
CA LYS A 143 11.60 14.41 8.17
C LYS A 143 11.29 15.52 9.15
N GLU A 144 10.84 15.15 10.35
CA GLU A 144 10.68 16.06 11.47
C GLU A 144 11.78 15.88 12.50
N GLY A 145 12.53 16.93 12.79
CA GLY A 145 13.44 16.99 13.92
C GLY A 145 12.66 17.14 15.22
N GLY A 146 12.30 18.37 15.57
CA GLY A 146 11.40 18.64 16.68
C GLY A 146 10.96 20.09 16.68
N GLY A 147 9.77 20.37 17.20
CA GLY A 147 9.16 21.68 17.06
C GLY A 147 7.68 21.59 16.71
N GLY A 148 7.27 22.33 15.69
CA GLY A 148 6.00 22.07 15.01
C GLY A 148 6.26 21.16 13.82
N ASP A 149 5.24 20.46 13.35
CA ASP A 149 5.36 19.57 12.20
C ASP A 149 4.20 19.77 11.22
N ASN A 150 4.49 19.68 9.92
CA ASN A 150 3.48 19.56 8.88
C ASN A 150 4.05 18.96 7.60
N LEU A 151 3.16 18.46 6.75
CA LEU A 151 3.44 18.13 5.36
C LEU A 151 2.16 18.34 4.54
N ALA A 152 2.23 19.15 3.49
CA ALA A 152 1.12 19.34 2.58
C ALA A 152 1.62 19.50 1.14
N VAL A 153 0.88 18.95 0.18
CA VAL A 153 1.14 19.09 -1.26
C VAL A 153 -0.06 19.76 -1.92
N ALA A 154 0.21 20.87 -2.59
CA ALA A 154 -0.76 21.60 -3.40
C ALA A 154 -0.45 21.45 -4.89
N TRP A 155 -1.46 21.70 -5.70
CA TRP A 155 -1.34 21.73 -7.14
C TRP A 155 -2.30 22.74 -7.76
N GLU A 156 -1.95 23.20 -8.94
CA GLU A 156 -2.76 24.04 -9.81
C GLU A 156 -2.84 23.35 -11.17
N GLY A 157 -4.00 23.43 -11.82
CA GLY A 157 -4.22 22.80 -13.12
C GLY A 157 -5.00 23.68 -14.09
N PRO A 158 -5.23 23.20 -15.32
CA PRO A 158 -5.81 24.02 -16.39
C PRO A 158 -7.20 24.58 -16.09
N SER A 159 -7.96 23.94 -15.20
CA SER A 159 -9.36 24.25 -14.90
C SER A 159 -9.63 24.65 -13.45
N PHE A 160 -8.59 24.77 -12.61
CA PHE A 160 -8.74 25.12 -11.18
C PHE A 160 -7.46 25.79 -10.65
N GLY A 161 -7.61 26.70 -9.68
CA GLY A 161 -6.48 27.38 -9.04
C GLY A 161 -5.81 26.54 -7.95
N ARG A 162 -4.64 26.98 -7.49
CA ARG A 162 -3.83 26.32 -6.44
C ARG A 162 -4.65 25.91 -5.19
N ASP A 163 -4.69 24.61 -4.90
CA ASP A 163 -5.29 24.02 -3.69
C ASP A 163 -4.56 22.73 -3.29
N VAL A 164 -4.77 22.24 -2.06
CA VAL A 164 -4.25 20.93 -1.62
C VAL A 164 -4.85 19.82 -2.48
N ILE A 165 -4.06 18.80 -2.84
CA ILE A 165 -4.56 17.68 -3.64
C ILE A 165 -5.58 16.88 -2.80
N GLY A 166 -6.87 17.03 -3.13
CA GLY A 166 -7.93 16.29 -2.46
C GLY A 166 -7.96 14.81 -2.84
N GLY A 167 -8.43 13.96 -1.92
CA GLY A 167 -8.48 12.52 -2.08
C GLY A 167 -9.24 12.04 -3.32
N GLN A 168 -10.17 12.83 -3.85
CA GLN A 168 -10.86 12.53 -5.11
C GLN A 168 -9.92 12.44 -6.34
N HIS A 169 -8.69 12.96 -6.23
CA HIS A 169 -7.64 12.86 -7.24
C HIS A 169 -6.53 11.89 -6.86
N LEU A 170 -6.69 11.15 -5.75
CA LEU A 170 -5.66 10.29 -5.20
C LEU A 170 -6.20 8.87 -5.02
N SER A 171 -5.34 7.90 -5.29
CA SER A 171 -5.53 6.54 -4.83
C SER A 171 -4.30 6.06 -4.06
N PRO A 172 -4.45 5.22 -3.04
CA PRO A 172 -3.32 4.78 -2.24
C PRO A 172 -2.35 3.93 -3.05
N TRP A 173 -1.09 3.94 -2.64
CA TRP A 173 -0.13 2.92 -3.06
C TRP A 173 -0.56 1.58 -2.48
N THR A 174 -0.76 0.58 -3.34
CA THR A 174 -1.17 -0.78 -2.95
C THR A 174 0.01 -1.75 -2.94
N GLY A 175 1.25 -1.24 -2.99
CA GLY A 175 2.40 -2.02 -3.42
C GLY A 175 2.46 -2.10 -4.94
N GLY A 176 3.69 -2.09 -5.48
CA GLY A 176 3.94 -2.46 -6.87
C GLY A 176 3.51 -3.91 -7.05
N VAL A 177 2.85 -4.22 -8.15
CA VAL A 177 2.39 -5.59 -8.45
C VAL A 177 3.59 -6.56 -8.60
N ILE A 178 4.82 -6.07 -8.53
CA ILE A 178 6.08 -6.83 -8.46
C ILE A 178 7.01 -6.03 -7.52
N ASN A 179 7.47 -6.62 -6.42
CA ASN A 179 8.36 -5.93 -5.47
C ASN A 179 9.64 -6.72 -5.17
N THR A 180 9.84 -7.87 -5.80
CA THR A 180 11.09 -8.63 -5.68
C THR A 180 11.30 -9.44 -6.96
N ASP A 181 12.30 -9.03 -7.74
CA ASP A 181 12.87 -9.87 -8.80
C ASP A 181 13.74 -10.94 -8.13
N VAL A 182 13.44 -12.20 -8.42
CA VAL A 182 14.16 -13.38 -7.90
C VAL A 182 14.83 -14.18 -9.00
N GLN A 183 14.96 -13.62 -10.20
CA GLN A 183 15.49 -14.33 -11.36
C GLN A 183 16.89 -14.84 -11.12
N GLU A 184 17.77 -14.00 -10.57
CA GLU A 184 19.15 -14.40 -10.29
C GLU A 184 19.26 -15.52 -9.23
N ASP A 185 18.28 -15.63 -8.32
CA ASP A 185 18.27 -16.61 -7.23
C ASP A 185 17.52 -17.91 -7.59
N MET A 186 16.58 -17.86 -8.53
CA MET A 186 15.72 -18.98 -8.89
C MET A 186 16.07 -19.59 -10.26
N LEU A 187 16.20 -18.78 -11.32
CA LEU A 187 16.28 -19.29 -12.68
C LEU A 187 17.50 -20.18 -12.89
N GLY A 188 17.26 -21.45 -13.21
CA GLY A 188 18.25 -22.51 -13.35
C GLY A 188 18.80 -23.07 -12.04
N ILE A 189 18.45 -22.49 -10.89
CA ILE A 189 19.01 -22.76 -9.56
C ILE A 189 18.01 -23.51 -8.67
N ASN A 190 16.81 -22.96 -8.48
CA ASN A 190 15.81 -23.48 -7.54
C ASN A 190 14.38 -23.27 -8.06
N ALA A 191 13.49 -24.23 -7.81
CA ALA A 191 12.11 -24.20 -8.32
C ALA A 191 11.10 -23.62 -7.33
N SER A 192 11.53 -23.13 -6.17
CA SER A 192 10.59 -22.59 -5.19
C SER A 192 11.23 -21.58 -4.26
N LEU A 193 10.41 -20.76 -3.61
CA LEU A 193 10.85 -19.85 -2.55
C LEU A 193 9.83 -19.75 -1.42
N TRP A 194 10.28 -19.19 -0.31
CA TRP A 194 9.44 -18.93 0.85
C TRP A 194 9.27 -17.43 1.06
N VAL A 195 8.02 -16.96 0.98
CA VAL A 195 7.62 -15.62 1.41
C VAL A 195 7.05 -15.70 2.82
N ARG A 196 7.42 -14.76 3.69
CA ARG A 196 6.88 -14.63 5.05
C ARG A 196 6.48 -13.20 5.31
N LEU A 197 5.21 -13.00 5.64
CA LEU A 197 4.63 -11.70 5.93
C LEU A 197 4.18 -11.71 7.40
N GLU A 198 4.86 -10.91 8.22
CA GLU A 198 4.49 -10.73 9.62
C GLU A 198 3.43 -9.63 9.76
N PHE A 199 2.48 -9.80 10.67
CA PHE A 199 1.46 -8.80 10.94
C PHE A 199 0.99 -8.85 12.40
N HIS A 200 0.40 -7.76 12.86
CA HIS A 200 -0.17 -7.64 14.19
C HIS A 200 -1.67 -7.35 14.10
N LEU A 201 -2.44 -7.90 15.03
CA LEU A 201 -3.85 -7.57 15.21
C LEU A 201 -4.02 -6.94 16.58
N GLU A 202 -4.88 -5.93 16.68
CA GLU A 202 -5.20 -5.30 17.95
C GLU A 202 -5.87 -6.27 18.93
N GLU A 203 -5.83 -5.92 20.21
CA GLU A 203 -6.43 -6.73 21.28
C GLU A 203 -7.93 -6.98 21.02
N GLY A 204 -8.33 -8.25 20.97
CA GLY A 204 -9.71 -8.67 20.75
C GLY A 204 -10.19 -8.59 19.30
N ALA A 205 -9.35 -8.12 18.35
CA ALA A 205 -9.74 -8.02 16.94
C ALA A 205 -10.14 -9.36 16.31
N PRO A 206 -9.41 -10.50 16.53
CA PRO A 206 -9.80 -11.79 15.97
C PRO A 206 -11.22 -12.24 16.33
N ASP A 207 -11.71 -11.89 17.52
CA ASP A 207 -13.04 -12.27 18.00
C ASP A 207 -14.18 -11.57 17.24
N LEU A 208 -13.85 -10.52 16.50
CA LEU A 208 -14.80 -9.77 15.69
C LEU A 208 -14.95 -10.33 14.28
N PHE A 209 -14.04 -11.20 13.82
CA PHE A 209 -14.01 -11.62 12.43
C PHE A 209 -14.89 -12.84 12.19
N ASP A 210 -15.76 -12.74 11.19
CA ASP A 210 -16.61 -13.83 10.72
C ASP A 210 -16.13 -14.42 9.38
N ILE A 211 -15.28 -13.68 8.67
CA ILE A 211 -14.76 -14.03 7.35
C ILE A 211 -13.24 -14.02 7.42
N LEU A 212 -12.63 -15.05 6.83
CA LEU A 212 -11.21 -15.07 6.48
C LEU A 212 -11.07 -15.62 5.06
N THR A 213 -10.47 -14.83 4.17
CA THR A 213 -10.24 -15.18 2.77
C THR A 213 -8.79 -14.88 2.41
N LEU A 214 -8.10 -15.86 1.83
CA LEU A 214 -6.85 -15.63 1.14
C LEU A 214 -7.14 -15.46 -0.35
N ARG A 215 -6.79 -14.30 -0.89
CA ARG A 215 -6.75 -14.05 -2.32
C ARG A 215 -5.34 -14.34 -2.81
N MET A 216 -5.20 -15.18 -3.82
CA MET A 216 -3.90 -15.51 -4.39
C MET A 216 -3.87 -15.19 -5.87
N LYS A 217 -2.85 -14.47 -6.31
CA LYS A 217 -2.30 -14.68 -7.65
C LYS A 217 -1.09 -15.58 -7.51
N TYR A 218 -0.98 -16.56 -8.38
CA TYR A 218 0.14 -17.48 -8.40
C TYR A 218 0.32 -17.94 -9.84
N GLU A 219 1.52 -18.35 -10.21
CA GLU A 219 1.79 -18.93 -11.52
C GLU A 219 1.48 -20.44 -11.43
N ASP A 220 2.46 -21.28 -11.15
CA ASP A 220 2.28 -22.73 -11.10
C ASP A 220 1.59 -23.23 -9.84
N GLY A 221 2.21 -23.07 -8.68
CA GLY A 221 1.75 -23.69 -7.46
C GLY A 221 2.14 -22.94 -6.20
N PHE A 222 1.42 -23.23 -5.12
CA PHE A 222 1.79 -22.71 -3.81
C PHE A 222 1.23 -23.55 -2.67
N VAL A 223 1.84 -23.34 -1.49
CA VAL A 223 1.32 -23.81 -0.21
C VAL A 223 1.31 -22.64 0.77
N ALA A 224 0.14 -22.36 1.36
CA ALA A 224 -0.04 -21.27 2.29
C ALA A 224 -0.14 -21.80 3.73
N TYR A 225 0.52 -21.09 4.65
CA TYR A 225 0.54 -21.35 6.07
C TYR A 225 0.17 -20.10 6.85
N LEU A 226 -0.66 -20.24 7.87
CA LEU A 226 -0.97 -19.19 8.82
C LEU A 226 -0.49 -19.64 10.20
N ASN A 227 0.40 -18.86 10.82
CA ASN A 227 1.00 -19.15 12.12
C ASN A 227 1.58 -20.58 12.22
N GLY A 228 2.21 -21.02 11.12
CA GLY A 228 2.85 -22.33 11.00
C GLY A 228 1.91 -23.50 10.65
N GLN A 229 0.59 -23.27 10.58
CA GLN A 229 -0.37 -24.30 10.16
C GLN A 229 -0.72 -24.14 8.68
N LYS A 230 -0.66 -25.23 7.90
CA LYS A 230 -1.08 -25.23 6.49
C LYS A 230 -2.58 -24.91 6.39
N VAL A 231 -2.93 -23.92 5.58
CA VAL A 231 -4.32 -23.43 5.42
C VAL A 231 -4.85 -23.58 3.99
N ALA A 232 -3.97 -23.60 2.98
CA ALA A 232 -4.35 -23.84 1.58
C ALA A 232 -3.17 -24.38 0.77
N GLU A 233 -3.46 -25.06 -0.35
CA GLU A 233 -2.46 -25.42 -1.36
C GLU A 233 -3.12 -25.53 -2.73
N ARG A 234 -2.34 -25.23 -3.78
CA ARG A 234 -2.70 -25.47 -5.18
C ARG A 234 -1.49 -26.04 -5.88
N ASN A 235 -1.70 -27.10 -6.67
CA ASN A 235 -0.68 -27.68 -7.54
C ASN A 235 0.65 -28.03 -6.81
N ALA A 236 0.55 -28.39 -5.53
CA ALA A 236 1.68 -28.71 -4.69
C ALA A 236 1.89 -30.23 -4.62
N PRO A 237 3.15 -30.71 -4.63
CA PRO A 237 3.44 -32.12 -4.61
C PRO A 237 3.08 -32.74 -3.26
N GLY A 238 2.77 -34.03 -3.27
CA GLY A 238 2.39 -34.75 -2.04
C GLY A 238 3.46 -34.75 -0.94
N SER A 239 4.74 -34.52 -1.28
CA SER A 239 5.83 -34.30 -0.33
C SER A 239 6.55 -33.00 -0.64
N LEU A 240 6.60 -32.10 0.34
CA LEU A 240 7.18 -30.77 0.21
C LEU A 240 8.58 -30.72 0.83
N TYR A 241 9.53 -30.22 0.03
CA TYR A 241 10.90 -29.88 0.40
C TYR A 241 11.17 -28.44 -0.01
N TRP A 242 12.23 -27.84 0.52
CA TRP A 242 12.59 -26.43 0.26
C TRP A 242 12.82 -26.09 -1.24
N ASN A 243 13.02 -27.11 -2.09
CA ASN A 243 13.25 -27.00 -3.53
C ASN A 243 12.24 -27.82 -4.35
N SER A 244 11.07 -28.12 -3.78
CA SER A 244 9.99 -28.80 -4.50
C SER A 244 9.54 -27.98 -5.70
N THR A 245 9.10 -28.67 -6.75
CA THR A 245 8.39 -28.09 -7.88
C THR A 245 6.88 -28.17 -7.65
N ALA A 246 6.10 -27.45 -8.44
CA ALA A 246 4.68 -27.74 -8.61
C ALA A 246 4.47 -29.11 -9.32
N ASP A 247 3.27 -29.67 -9.23
CA ASP A 247 2.95 -30.95 -9.89
C ASP A 247 2.78 -30.82 -11.42
N SER A 248 2.46 -29.62 -11.91
CA SER A 248 2.23 -29.31 -13.33
C SER A 248 2.40 -27.82 -13.63
N ASP A 249 2.59 -27.47 -14.90
CA ASP A 249 2.50 -26.10 -15.42
C ASP A 249 1.07 -25.53 -15.31
N ARG A 250 0.92 -24.25 -14.96
CA ARG A 250 -0.35 -23.52 -14.98
C ARG A 250 -0.30 -22.27 -15.87
N PRO A 251 -1.19 -22.15 -16.87
CA PRO A 251 -1.16 -21.06 -17.85
C PRO A 251 -1.11 -19.64 -17.25
N ILE A 252 -0.22 -18.80 -17.78
CA ILE A 252 -0.02 -17.40 -17.36
C ILE A 252 -1.28 -16.53 -17.39
N GLU A 253 -2.27 -16.85 -18.22
CA GLU A 253 -3.55 -16.12 -18.27
C GLU A 253 -4.32 -16.22 -16.95
N ASP A 254 -4.20 -17.35 -16.26
CA ASP A 254 -4.83 -17.58 -14.96
C ASP A 254 -3.96 -17.01 -13.82
N SER A 255 -2.67 -16.77 -14.05
CA SER A 255 -1.75 -16.32 -13.00
C SER A 255 -2.00 -14.88 -12.57
N SER A 256 -2.48 -14.04 -13.49
CA SER A 256 -2.75 -12.63 -13.23
C SER A 256 -4.08 -12.35 -12.51
N VAL A 257 -4.92 -13.37 -12.31
CA VAL A 257 -6.26 -13.26 -11.72
C VAL A 257 -6.24 -13.77 -10.28
N PHE A 258 -6.90 -13.04 -9.37
CA PHE A 258 -7.02 -13.50 -7.99
C PHE A 258 -7.98 -14.68 -7.87
N GLU A 259 -7.48 -15.79 -7.32
CA GLU A 259 -8.29 -16.86 -6.77
C GLU A 259 -8.67 -16.53 -5.32
N ASN A 260 -9.97 -16.57 -4.98
CA ASN A 260 -10.46 -16.37 -3.63
C ASN A 260 -10.59 -17.70 -2.89
N ILE A 261 -9.81 -17.88 -1.83
CA ILE A 261 -9.75 -19.12 -1.04
C ILE A 261 -10.33 -18.86 0.34
N ASN A 262 -11.41 -19.58 0.64
CA ASN A 262 -12.08 -19.50 1.93
C ASN A 262 -11.22 -20.16 3.02
N LEU A 263 -10.81 -19.36 4.01
CA LEU A 263 -10.03 -19.79 5.16
C LEU A 263 -10.79 -19.67 6.49
N MET A 264 -12.13 -19.55 6.47
CA MET A 264 -12.93 -19.35 7.70
C MET A 264 -12.67 -20.41 8.78
N ALA A 265 -12.39 -21.66 8.39
CA ALA A 265 -12.06 -22.73 9.33
C ALA A 265 -10.76 -22.49 10.13
N PHE A 266 -9.94 -21.52 9.71
CA PHE A 266 -8.66 -21.16 10.30
C PHE A 266 -8.68 -19.81 11.02
N LEU A 267 -9.84 -19.16 11.17
CA LEU A 267 -9.99 -17.89 11.91
C LEU A 267 -9.36 -17.95 13.31
N GLY A 268 -9.55 -19.06 14.02
CA GLY A 268 -9.00 -19.28 15.36
C GLY A 268 -7.47 -19.38 15.44
N LEU A 269 -6.77 -19.35 14.30
CA LEU A 269 -5.31 -19.24 14.29
C LEU A 269 -4.83 -17.81 14.50
N LEU A 270 -5.66 -16.80 14.22
CA LEU A 270 -5.30 -15.39 14.36
C LEU A 270 -5.12 -15.02 15.84
N GLN A 271 -4.06 -14.27 16.12
CA GLN A 271 -3.65 -13.86 17.45
C GLN A 271 -3.70 -12.34 17.57
N SER A 272 -4.14 -11.85 18.72
CA SER A 272 -3.99 -10.43 19.08
C SER A 272 -2.57 -10.12 19.56
N ARG A 273 -2.19 -8.84 19.52
CA ARG A 273 -1.02 -8.32 20.24
C ARG A 273 -1.05 -8.79 21.70
N PRO A 274 0.12 -9.06 22.32
CA PRO A 274 1.46 -8.77 21.82
C PRO A 274 2.03 -9.81 20.83
N ALA A 275 1.28 -10.87 20.51
CA ALA A 275 1.76 -11.88 19.57
C ALA A 275 1.79 -11.35 18.13
N LYS A 276 2.76 -11.85 17.37
CA LYS A 276 2.84 -11.66 15.92
C LYS A 276 2.13 -12.79 15.23
N ASN A 277 1.46 -12.48 14.14
CA ASN A 277 1.00 -13.48 13.20
C ASN A 277 1.93 -13.50 11.99
N VAL A 278 1.99 -14.64 11.30
CA VAL A 278 2.79 -14.85 10.10
C VAL A 278 1.95 -15.57 9.05
N LEU A 279 1.77 -14.94 7.90
CA LEU A 279 1.35 -15.61 6.68
C LEU A 279 2.61 -16.03 5.92
N ALA A 280 2.79 -17.33 5.70
CA ALA A 280 3.90 -17.85 4.91
C ALA A 280 3.38 -18.52 3.64
N ILE A 281 3.99 -18.20 2.51
CA ILE A 281 3.69 -18.81 1.20
C ILE A 281 4.95 -19.52 0.72
N HIS A 282 4.84 -20.81 0.45
CA HIS A 282 5.82 -21.56 -0.32
C HIS A 282 5.37 -21.52 -1.78
N GLY A 283 5.95 -20.62 -2.58
CA GLY A 283 5.67 -20.52 -4.00
C GLY A 283 6.49 -21.54 -4.78
N LEU A 284 5.89 -22.19 -5.77
CA LEU A 284 6.47 -23.28 -6.55
C LEU A 284 6.38 -22.93 -8.03
N ASN A 285 7.45 -23.17 -8.78
CA ASN A 285 7.44 -23.40 -10.21
C ASN A 285 7.41 -24.90 -10.51
N ASP A 286 6.89 -25.30 -11.65
CA ASP A 286 6.88 -26.66 -12.18
C ASP A 286 8.31 -27.13 -12.51
N SER A 287 9.21 -26.17 -12.77
CA SER A 287 10.59 -26.36 -13.16
C SER A 287 11.45 -25.22 -12.64
N LYS A 288 12.67 -25.54 -12.21
CA LYS A 288 13.68 -24.52 -11.88
C LYS A 288 14.17 -23.74 -13.11
N ASP A 289 13.97 -24.28 -14.30
CA ASP A 289 14.40 -23.66 -15.56
C ASP A 289 13.28 -22.80 -16.18
N ASP A 290 12.13 -22.70 -15.50
CA ASP A 290 11.02 -21.81 -15.89
C ASP A 290 11.38 -20.35 -15.58
N ASP A 291 11.19 -19.47 -16.57
CA ASP A 291 11.40 -18.03 -16.49
C ASP A 291 10.10 -17.24 -16.18
N GLU A 292 9.03 -17.95 -15.86
CA GLU A 292 7.81 -17.42 -15.27
C GLU A 292 7.71 -17.89 -13.81
N PHE A 293 7.41 -16.96 -12.89
CA PHE A 293 7.14 -17.25 -11.48
C PHE A 293 6.24 -16.14 -10.97
N LEU A 294 5.18 -16.43 -10.23
CA LEU A 294 4.39 -15.42 -9.54
C LEU A 294 3.87 -16.00 -8.23
N VAL A 295 4.01 -15.25 -7.15
CA VAL A 295 3.16 -15.38 -5.96
C VAL A 295 2.81 -13.98 -5.43
N LEU A 296 1.53 -13.75 -5.18
CA LEU A 296 1.01 -12.52 -4.60
C LEU A 296 -0.18 -12.86 -3.69
N PRO A 297 0.04 -12.97 -2.37
CA PRO A 297 -1.01 -13.20 -1.39
C PRO A 297 -1.68 -11.89 -0.94
N ASP A 298 -2.99 -11.93 -0.72
CA ASP A 298 -3.76 -10.89 -0.05
C ASP A 298 -4.74 -11.53 0.96
N LEU A 299 -4.52 -11.31 2.26
CA LEU A 299 -5.30 -11.93 3.33
C LEU A 299 -6.33 -10.95 3.89
N ILE A 300 -7.60 -11.29 3.72
CA ILE A 300 -8.75 -10.47 4.12
C ILE A 300 -9.45 -11.14 5.30
N ALA A 301 -9.54 -10.42 6.41
CA ALA A 301 -10.47 -10.73 7.50
C ALA A 301 -11.62 -9.70 7.49
N ALA A 302 -12.83 -10.09 7.88
CA ALA A 302 -13.98 -9.17 7.98
C ALA A 302 -15.06 -9.73 8.91
N CYS A 303 -16.02 -8.90 9.34
CA CYS A 303 -17.19 -9.31 10.13
C CYS A 303 -18.50 -9.24 9.32
N PHE A 304 -19.49 -10.07 9.67
CA PHE A 304 -20.88 -9.88 9.25
C PHE A 304 -21.52 -8.90 10.22
N CYS A 305 -21.88 -7.71 9.73
CA CYS A 305 -22.76 -6.84 10.52
C CYS A 305 -24.17 -7.45 10.57
N ALA A 306 -24.64 -7.81 11.76
CA ALA A 306 -26.07 -8.00 11.98
C ALA A 306 -26.81 -6.67 11.75
N PRO A 307 -28.05 -6.66 11.24
CA PRO A 307 -28.82 -5.43 11.10
C PRO A 307 -29.02 -4.80 12.49
N ALA A 308 -28.76 -3.49 12.59
CA ALA A 308 -29.04 -2.75 13.81
C ALA A 308 -30.54 -2.80 14.14
N VAL A 309 -30.87 -3.12 15.39
CA VAL A 309 -32.23 -2.99 15.94
C VAL A 309 -32.26 -1.70 16.76
N GLU A 310 -32.96 -0.69 16.25
CA GLU A 310 -33.25 0.53 17.01
C GLU A 310 -34.74 0.56 17.32
N ASN A 311 -35.11 0.72 18.60
CA ASN A 311 -36.50 0.82 19.06
C ASN A 311 -37.46 -0.29 18.57
N GLY A 312 -36.96 -1.52 18.40
CA GLY A 312 -37.79 -2.67 18.01
C GLY A 312 -38.22 -2.71 16.54
N VAL A 313 -37.61 -1.89 15.68
CA VAL A 313 -37.86 -1.92 14.23
C VAL A 313 -36.64 -2.51 13.51
N THR A 314 -36.85 -3.60 12.78
CA THR A 314 -35.81 -4.17 11.90
C THR A 314 -35.76 -3.38 10.59
N ILE A 315 -34.67 -2.65 10.36
CA ILE A 315 -34.47 -1.90 9.11
C ILE A 315 -33.80 -2.83 8.09
N PHE A 316 -34.55 -3.28 7.09
CA PHE A 316 -33.99 -3.98 5.92
C PHE A 316 -33.75 -2.96 4.80
N SER A 317 -32.49 -2.71 4.45
CA SER A 317 -32.16 -2.04 3.18
C SER A 317 -32.16 -3.07 2.05
N SER A 318 -33.01 -2.83 1.05
CA SER A 318 -33.38 -3.76 0.01
C SER A 318 -32.27 -4.20 -0.95
N ALA A 319 -32.40 -5.47 -1.36
CA ALA A 319 -31.95 -6.15 -2.59
C ALA A 319 -30.47 -6.58 -2.68
N GLU A 320 -30.30 -7.91 -2.64
CA GLU A 320 -29.10 -8.77 -2.77
C GLU A 320 -28.11 -8.76 -1.59
N PRO A 321 -27.59 -9.93 -1.15
CA PRO A 321 -26.67 -10.03 -0.03
C PRO A 321 -25.26 -9.61 -0.48
N ALA A 322 -25.09 -8.34 -0.81
CA ALA A 322 -23.79 -7.70 -0.78
C ALA A 322 -23.45 -7.42 0.69
N PRO A 323 -22.25 -7.81 1.20
CA PRO A 323 -21.81 -7.40 2.51
C PRO A 323 -21.78 -5.87 2.55
N ARG A 324 -22.76 -5.26 3.22
CA ARG A 324 -22.74 -3.83 3.51
C ARG A 324 -21.78 -3.63 4.67
N ALA A 325 -20.57 -3.19 4.33
CA ALA A 325 -19.61 -2.67 5.28
C ALA A 325 -20.26 -1.52 6.07
N CYS A 326 -20.53 -1.75 7.35
CA CYS A 326 -20.69 -0.63 8.28
C CYS A 326 -19.28 -0.07 8.52
N SER A 327 -19.00 1.10 7.95
CA SER A 327 -17.77 1.83 8.23
C SER A 327 -17.78 2.32 9.68
N LEU A 328 -17.11 1.58 10.57
CA LEU A 328 -16.24 2.22 11.55
C LEU A 328 -14.81 2.05 11.03
N SER A 329 -14.18 3.18 10.77
CA SER A 329 -12.85 3.34 10.19
C SER A 329 -11.76 2.78 11.10
N TRP A 330 -11.53 1.47 11.05
CA TRP A 330 -10.33 0.78 11.53
C TRP A 330 -10.11 -0.49 10.71
N TRP A 331 -9.93 -0.35 9.39
CA TRP A 331 -9.62 -1.48 8.51
C TRP A 331 -8.79 -1.01 7.34
N ASN A 332 -7.48 -1.00 7.52
CA ASN A 332 -6.52 -0.76 6.44
C ASN A 332 -5.09 -1.21 6.81
N HIS A 333 -4.97 -2.25 7.64
CA HIS A 333 -3.68 -2.80 8.09
C HIS A 333 -3.33 -4.14 7.43
N PHE A 334 -3.94 -4.46 6.28
CA PHE A 334 -3.64 -5.66 5.53
C PHE A 334 -3.60 -5.38 4.03
N GLN A 335 -2.44 -4.99 3.56
CA GLN A 335 -2.00 -5.17 2.18
C GLN A 335 -0.66 -5.92 2.30
N PRO A 336 -0.63 -7.26 2.20
CA PRO A 336 0.62 -7.98 2.06
C PRO A 336 1.20 -7.62 0.68
N SER A 337 2.10 -6.63 0.62
CA SER A 337 2.78 -6.18 -0.62
C SER A 337 3.96 -7.07 -1.00
N GLY A 338 3.82 -8.39 -0.81
CA GLY A 338 4.82 -9.39 -1.17
C GLY A 338 4.49 -10.00 -2.52
N SER A 339 4.75 -9.28 -3.60
CA SER A 339 4.73 -9.84 -4.95
C SER A 339 6.15 -10.25 -5.34
N THR A 340 6.32 -11.51 -5.71
CA THR A 340 7.55 -12.00 -6.32
C THR A 340 7.20 -12.49 -7.70
N ARG A 341 7.73 -11.80 -8.72
CA ARG A 341 7.67 -12.20 -10.12
C ARG A 341 9.06 -12.02 -10.71
N LEU A 342 9.40 -12.90 -11.64
CA LEU A 342 10.46 -12.64 -12.62
C LEU A 342 10.08 -11.42 -13.47
#